data_AF-A0A3D1ZFP9-F1
#
_entry.id   AF-A0A3D1ZFP9-F1
#
_cell.length_a   1.000
_cell.length_b   1.000
_cell.length_c   1.000
_cell.angle_alpha   90.00
_cell.angle_beta   90.00
_cell.angle_gamma   90.00
#
_symmetry.space_group_name_H-M   'P 1'
#
loop_
_entity.id
_entity.type
_entity.pdbx_description
1 polymer ?
#
loop_
_entity_poly.entity_id
_entity_poly.type
_entity_poly.pdbx_seq_one_letter_code
_entity_poly.pdbx_strand_id
1 'polypeptide(L)'
;MSFATPWVLALLPVVLALALYPRFARERTKPAGMRYSDNILTQVEGRSVRLTLRPFLPALRWIAVALVVVSAARPQLSEAREIISGEGVDISLALDISGSMGALDFEPQNRLEAATDVIADFIDQRKYDRIGLVVFASEAFI
;
A
#
# COMPACT_ATOMS: atom_id res chain seq x y z
N MET A 1 5.76 -6.60 2.92
CA MET A 1 6.48 -5.32 3.14
C MET A 1 7.82 -5.41 2.45
N SER A 2 8.00 -4.65 1.38
CA SER A 2 9.27 -4.53 0.66
C SER A 2 9.85 -3.14 0.88
N PHE A 3 11.16 -3.00 0.81
CA PHE A 3 11.83 -1.69 0.79
C PHE A 3 12.32 -1.45 -0.64
N ALA A 4 12.06 -0.26 -1.20
CA ALA A 4 12.55 0.06 -2.54
C ALA A 4 14.08 0.22 -2.57
N THR A 5 14.66 0.67 -1.45
CA THR A 5 16.10 0.93 -1.30
C THR A 5 16.62 0.37 0.04
N PRO A 6 16.77 -0.95 0.16
CA PRO A 6 17.13 -1.60 1.43
C PRO A 6 18.54 -1.23 1.91
N TRP A 7 19.45 -0.88 1.00
CA TRP A 7 20.83 -0.49 1.30
C TRP A 7 20.93 0.77 2.17
N VAL A 8 19.91 1.64 2.17
CA VAL A 8 19.85 2.83 3.03
C VAL A 8 19.80 2.46 4.51
N LEU A 9 19.26 1.28 4.85
CA LEU A 9 19.24 0.78 6.23
C LEU A 9 20.64 0.50 6.79
N ALA A 10 21.66 0.32 5.93
CA ALA A 10 23.05 0.20 6.37
C ALA A 10 23.59 1.47 7.06
N LEU A 11 22.88 2.60 6.96
CA LEU A 11 23.20 3.82 7.72
C LEU A 11 22.76 3.76 9.19
N LEU A 12 21.83 2.88 9.57
CA LEU A 12 21.40 2.72 10.96
C LEU A 12 22.55 2.37 11.94
N PRO A 13 23.45 1.41 11.66
CA PRO A 13 24.58 1.15 12.54
C PRO A 13 25.53 2.36 12.64
N VAL A 14 25.67 3.17 11.59
CA VAL A 14 26.47 4.41 11.63
C VAL A 14 25.82 5.45 12.56
N VAL A 15 24.50 5.63 12.44
CA VAL A 15 23.73 6.52 13.33
C VAL A 15 23.83 6.05 14.78
N LEU A 16 23.75 4.75 15.04
CA LEU A 16 23.92 4.18 16.37
C LEU A 16 25.33 4.38 16.91
N ALA A 17 26.37 4.15 16.10
CA ALA A 17 27.75 4.38 16.48
C ALA A 17 28.00 5.85 16.86
N LEU A 18 27.47 6.80 16.09
CA LEU A 18 27.55 8.24 16.40
C LEU A 18 26.76 8.60 17.66
N ALA A 19 25.62 7.95 17.92
CA ALA A 19 24.84 8.15 19.14
C ALA A 19 25.56 7.65 20.39
N LEU A 20 26.33 6.57 20.28
CA LEU A 20 27.08 5.95 21.37
C LEU A 20 28.49 6.52 21.54
N TYR A 21 29.09 7.08 20.48
CA TYR A 21 30.41 7.70 20.50
C TYR A 21 30.64 8.63 21.70
N PRO A 22 29.75 9.60 22.02
CA PRO A 22 29.97 10.47 23.17
C PRO A 22 29.84 9.77 24.52
N ARG A 23 29.24 8.57 24.61
CA ARG A 23 29.21 7.80 25.87
C ARG A 23 30.55 7.12 26.13
N PHE A 24 31.18 6.57 25.09
CA PHE A 24 32.49 5.93 25.17
C PHE A 24 33.66 6.93 25.18
N ALA A 25 33.54 8.04 24.46
CA ALA A 25 34.55 9.10 24.42
C ALA A 25 34.58 9.94 25.72
N ARG A 26 33.47 10.00 26.47
CA ARG A 26 33.37 10.76 27.73
C ARG A 26 34.15 10.12 28.88
N GLU A 27 34.50 8.84 28.79
CA GLU A 27 35.48 8.22 29.69
C GLU A 27 36.91 8.67 29.37
N ARG A 28 37.20 9.07 28.13
CA ARG A 28 38.54 9.48 27.66
C ARG A 28 38.76 10.99 27.69
N THR A 29 37.71 11.79 27.55
CA THR A 29 37.78 13.25 27.67
C THR A 29 36.95 13.67 28.88
N LYS A 30 37.55 13.57 30.07
CA LYS A 30 37.18 14.50 31.16
C LYS A 30 37.52 15.88 30.62
N PRO A 31 36.55 16.80 30.42
CA PRO A 31 36.93 18.19 30.27
C PRO A 31 37.73 18.56 31.51
N ALA A 32 38.84 19.27 31.36
CA ALA A 32 39.45 20.05 32.42
C ALA A 32 38.51 21.22 32.79
N GLY A 33 37.27 20.89 33.16
CA GLY A 33 36.25 21.77 33.66
C GLY A 33 36.22 21.61 35.17
N MET A 34 36.75 22.62 35.83
CA MET A 34 36.73 22.90 37.26
C MET A 34 35.62 22.14 38.04
N ARG A 35 36.04 21.30 39.00
CA ARG A 35 35.17 20.80 40.06
C ARG A 35 34.67 22.01 40.84
N TYR A 36 33.42 22.42 40.64
CA TYR A 36 32.72 23.21 41.64
C TYR A 36 32.05 22.25 42.62
N SER A 37 32.29 22.51 43.90
CA SER A 37 31.72 21.78 45.02
C SER A 37 30.19 21.94 45.03
N ASP A 38 29.49 20.80 45.10
CA ASP A 38 28.04 20.71 45.22
C ASP A 38 27.59 21.16 46.62
N ASN A 39 27.28 22.44 46.83
CA ASN A 39 26.58 22.84 48.07
C ASN A 39 25.85 24.19 48.15
N ILE A 40 25.78 25.04 47.11
CA ILE A 40 25.23 26.40 47.33
C ILE A 40 23.89 26.72 46.64
N LEU A 41 23.34 25.88 45.74
CA LEU A 41 22.11 26.26 45.02
C LEU A 41 21.06 25.14 44.87
N THR A 42 20.98 24.19 45.80
CA THR A 42 19.86 23.23 45.87
C THR A 42 18.77 23.71 46.82
N GLN A 43 18.22 24.88 46.55
CA GLN A 43 16.89 25.29 47.01
C GLN A 43 16.20 26.05 45.87
N VAL A 44 15.76 25.32 44.85
CA VAL A 44 14.70 25.79 43.96
C VAL A 44 13.64 24.71 43.95
N GLU A 45 12.56 24.98 44.68
CA GLU A 45 11.33 24.22 44.67
C GLU A 45 10.79 24.09 43.24
N GLY A 46 10.36 22.88 42.89
CA GLY A 46 9.77 22.56 41.59
C GLY A 46 10.80 22.10 40.56
N ARG A 47 10.90 20.78 40.35
CA ARG A 47 11.49 20.24 39.12
C ARG A 47 10.63 20.71 37.93
N SER A 48 11.03 21.82 37.32
CA SER A 48 10.43 22.28 36.06
C SER A 48 10.48 21.15 35.04
N VAL A 49 9.39 20.92 34.29
CA VAL A 49 9.29 19.88 33.26
C VAL A 49 10.49 19.90 32.30
N ARG A 50 11.06 21.08 32.04
CA ARG A 50 12.29 21.26 31.24
C ARG A 50 13.52 20.54 31.81
N LEU A 51 13.70 20.55 33.13
CA LEU A 51 14.83 19.89 33.81
C LEU A 51 14.67 18.36 33.78
N THR A 52 13.45 17.87 33.91
CA THR A 52 13.12 16.43 33.86
C THR A 52 13.25 15.84 32.46
N LEU A 53 12.94 16.63 31.42
CA LEU A 53 13.02 16.20 30.01
C LEU A 53 14.42 16.33 29.41
N ARG A 54 15.30 17.20 29.96
CA ARG A 54 16.66 17.44 29.49
C ARG A 54 17.47 16.17 29.15
N PRO A 55 17.49 15.10 29.96
CA PRO A 55 18.22 13.87 29.64
C PRO A 55 17.62 13.06 28.47
N PHE A 56 16.35 13.27 28.12
CA PHE A 56 15.67 12.55 27.04
C PHE A 56 15.86 13.22 25.66
N LEU A 57 16.17 14.52 25.60
CA LEU A 57 16.38 15.24 24.33
C LEU A 57 17.41 14.59 23.39
N PRO A 58 18.58 14.11 23.87
CA PRO A 58 19.54 13.42 23.01
C PRO A 58 18.98 12.12 22.42
N ALA A 59 18.20 11.35 23.20
CA ALA A 59 17.57 10.12 22.72
C ALA A 59 16.54 10.44 21.64
N LEU A 60 15.69 11.45 21.87
CA LEU A 60 14.69 11.88 20.90
C LEU A 60 15.32 12.35 19.57
N ARG A 61 16.44 13.06 19.64
CA ARG A 61 17.21 13.47 18.44
C ARG A 61 17.65 12.27 17.61
N TRP A 62 18.21 11.24 18.24
CA TRP A 62 18.68 10.04 17.53
C TRP A 62 17.53 9.18 17.00
N ILE A 63 16.41 9.11 17.72
CA ILE A 63 15.18 8.48 17.23
C ILE A 63 14.67 9.21 15.97
N ALA A 64 14.65 10.55 15.98
CA ALA A 64 14.25 11.32 14.81
C ALA A 64 15.14 11.05 13.59
N VAL A 65 16.47 10.99 13.77
CA VAL A 65 17.40 10.63 12.69
C VAL A 65 17.16 9.20 12.18
N ALA A 66 16.94 8.24 13.08
CA ALA A 66 16.62 6.86 12.68
C ALA A 66 15.32 6.77 11.86
N LEU A 67 14.29 7.52 12.24
CA LEU A 67 13.02 7.60 11.49
C LEU A 67 13.23 8.19 10.09
N VAL A 68 14.09 9.19 9.94
CA VAL A 68 14.45 9.74 8.62
C VAL A 68 15.13 8.68 7.76
N VAL A 69 16.05 7.89 8.31
CA VAL A 69 16.71 6.79 7.58
C VAL A 69 15.70 5.72 7.15
N VAL A 70 14.78 5.34 8.04
CA VAL A 70 13.72 4.37 7.73
C VAL A 70 12.78 4.91 6.66
N SER A 71 12.39 6.18 6.73
CA SER A 71 11.56 6.83 5.69
C SER A 71 12.28 6.87 4.34
N ALA A 72 13.58 7.18 4.34
CA ALA A 72 14.41 7.17 3.14
C ALA A 72 14.58 5.77 2.53
N ALA A 73 14.49 4.69 3.31
CA ALA A 73 14.46 3.32 2.80
C ALA A 73 13.15 2.97 2.05
N ARG A 74 12.15 3.87 2.09
CA ARG A 74 10.84 3.76 1.43
C ARG A 74 10.16 2.41 1.73
N PRO A 75 9.63 2.22 2.95
CA PRO A 75 8.83 1.04 3.26
C PRO A 75 7.58 1.03 2.39
N GLN A 76 7.39 -0.05 1.65
CA GLN A 76 6.25 -0.26 0.77
C GLN A 76 5.40 -1.42 1.28
N LEU A 77 4.11 -1.16 1.40
CA LEU A 77 3.12 -2.21 1.52
C LEU A 77 2.89 -2.75 0.11
N SER A 78 3.42 -3.94 -0.15
CA SER A 78 3.15 -4.66 -1.40
C SER A 78 1.71 -5.15 -1.34
N GLU A 79 0.79 -4.38 -1.92
CA GLU A 79 -0.52 -4.91 -2.31
C GLU A 79 -0.24 -5.98 -3.37
N ALA A 80 -0.40 -7.24 -3.01
CA ALA A 80 -0.39 -8.33 -3.98
C ALA A 80 -1.67 -8.19 -4.80
N ARG A 81 -1.64 -7.33 -5.83
CA ARG A 81 -2.61 -7.45 -6.92
C ARG A 81 -2.26 -8.74 -7.63
N GLU A 82 -3.05 -9.77 -7.35
CA GLU A 82 -3.18 -10.91 -8.23
C GLU A 82 -3.72 -10.34 -9.55
N ILE A 83 -2.82 -10.02 -10.48
CA ILE A 83 -3.20 -9.72 -11.85
C ILE A 83 -3.59 -11.07 -12.42
N ILE A 84 -4.88 -11.38 -12.36
CA ILE A 84 -5.44 -12.51 -13.09
C ILE A 84 -5.33 -12.13 -14.57
N SER A 85 -4.19 -12.44 -15.20
CA SER A 85 -3.99 -12.26 -16.63
C SER A 85 -4.76 -13.35 -17.36
N GLY A 86 -6.06 -13.15 -17.52
CA GLY A 86 -6.81 -13.87 -18.54
C GLY A 86 -6.50 -13.22 -19.89
N GLU A 87 -5.93 -13.97 -20.83
CA GLU A 87 -5.99 -13.60 -22.25
C GLU A 87 -7.44 -13.73 -22.68
N GLY A 88 -8.18 -12.62 -22.68
CA GLY A 88 -9.54 -12.53 -23.20
C GLY A 88 -9.58 -11.79 -24.52
N VAL A 89 -10.57 -12.08 -25.35
CA VAL A 89 -10.87 -11.35 -26.59
C VAL A 89 -12.14 -10.51 -26.43
N ASP A 90 -12.23 -9.42 -27.20
CA ASP A 90 -13.44 -8.60 -27.26
C ASP A 90 -14.43 -9.22 -28.27
N ILE A 91 -15.65 -9.55 -27.81
CA ILE A 91 -16.70 -10.21 -28.60
C ILE A 91 -17.93 -9.31 -28.65
N SER A 92 -18.47 -9.05 -29.84
CA SER A 92 -19.75 -8.35 -30.03
C SER A 92 -20.79 -9.32 -30.56
N LEU A 93 -21.85 -9.55 -29.78
CA LEU A 93 -23.01 -10.36 -30.14
C LEU A 93 -24.11 -9.44 -30.64
N ALA A 94 -24.77 -9.79 -31.74
CA ALA A 94 -25.92 -9.08 -32.25
C ALA A 94 -27.14 -10.02 -32.22
N LEU A 95 -28.17 -9.68 -31.44
CA LEU A 95 -29.39 -10.47 -31.26
C LEU A 95 -30.57 -9.77 -31.94
N ASP A 96 -31.20 -10.46 -32.89
CA ASP A 96 -32.46 -10.02 -33.49
C ASP A 96 -33.63 -10.28 -32.52
N ILE A 97 -34.53 -9.31 -32.39
CA ILE A 97 -35.81 -9.42 -31.67
C ILE A 97 -37.00 -9.10 -32.58
N SER A 98 -36.80 -9.17 -33.90
CA SER A 98 -37.86 -9.02 -34.90
C SER A 98 -38.94 -10.10 -34.75
N GLY A 99 -40.12 -9.86 -35.33
CA GLY A 99 -41.23 -10.82 -35.27
C GLY A 99 -40.87 -12.22 -35.78
N SER A 100 -39.84 -12.37 -36.61
CA SER A 100 -39.35 -13.67 -37.07
C SER A 100 -38.75 -14.54 -35.96
N MET A 101 -38.30 -13.93 -34.86
CA MET A 101 -37.71 -14.61 -33.72
C MET A 101 -38.75 -15.23 -32.78
N GLY A 102 -40.04 -14.91 -32.96
CA GLY A 102 -41.15 -15.59 -32.30
C GLY A 102 -41.51 -16.95 -32.91
N ALA A 103 -40.81 -17.41 -33.95
CA ALA A 103 -41.07 -18.70 -34.58
C ALA A 103 -40.78 -19.88 -33.64
N LEU A 104 -41.64 -20.89 -33.66
CA LEU A 104 -41.57 -22.09 -32.79
C LEU A 104 -40.83 -23.25 -33.47
N ASP A 105 -39.76 -22.99 -34.20
CA ASP A 105 -39.01 -24.07 -34.86
C ASP A 105 -38.26 -24.98 -33.86
N PHE A 106 -38.20 -24.55 -32.59
CA PHE A 106 -37.49 -25.21 -31.49
C PHE A 106 -38.44 -25.56 -30.32
N GLU A 107 -39.66 -26.04 -30.61
CA GLU A 107 -40.66 -26.38 -29.59
C GLU A 107 -40.07 -27.15 -28.38
N PRO A 108 -40.44 -26.77 -27.14
CA PRO A 108 -41.49 -25.82 -26.78
C PRO A 108 -41.10 -24.34 -26.88
N GLN A 109 -39.84 -24.03 -27.20
CA GLN A 109 -39.29 -22.69 -27.18
C GLN A 109 -39.41 -21.98 -28.54
N ASN A 110 -39.49 -20.65 -28.52
CA ASN A 110 -39.31 -19.85 -29.73
C ASN A 110 -37.82 -19.58 -30.02
N ARG A 111 -37.49 -19.11 -31.24
CA ARG A 111 -36.09 -18.84 -31.63
C ARG A 111 -35.39 -17.85 -30.70
N LEU A 112 -36.11 -16.86 -30.17
CA LEU A 112 -35.55 -15.87 -29.24
C LEU A 112 -35.14 -16.51 -27.91
N GLU A 113 -35.99 -17.35 -27.35
CA GLU A 113 -35.71 -18.11 -26.14
C GLU A 113 -34.52 -19.05 -26.35
N ALA A 114 -34.54 -19.83 -27.43
CA ALA A 114 -33.44 -20.73 -27.77
C ALA A 114 -32.11 -19.99 -27.97
N ALA A 115 -32.13 -18.84 -28.64
CA ALA A 115 -30.93 -18.02 -28.84
C ALA A 115 -30.41 -17.42 -27.52
N THR A 116 -31.32 -17.02 -26.61
CA THR A 116 -30.96 -16.48 -25.30
C THR A 116 -30.30 -17.55 -24.42
N ASP A 117 -30.83 -18.78 -24.43
CA ASP A 117 -30.25 -19.91 -23.71
C ASP A 117 -28.83 -20.21 -24.20
N VAL A 118 -28.63 -20.25 -25.53
CA VAL A 118 -27.30 -20.46 -26.13
C VAL A 118 -26.32 -19.32 -25.80
N ILE A 119 -26.79 -18.07 -25.79
CA ILE A 119 -25.96 -16.91 -25.40
C ILE A 119 -25.56 -17.00 -23.93
N ALA A 120 -26.48 -17.40 -23.05
CA ALA A 120 -26.19 -17.58 -21.62
C ALA A 120 -25.10 -18.64 -21.41
N ASP A 121 -25.25 -19.81 -22.04
CA ASP A 121 -24.25 -20.88 -22.01
C ASP A 121 -22.90 -20.45 -22.60
N PHE A 122 -22.92 -19.62 -23.64
CA PHE A 122 -21.72 -19.08 -24.29
C PHE A 122 -20.93 -18.13 -23.37
N ILE A 123 -21.64 -17.27 -22.61
CA ILE A 123 -21.07 -16.32 -21.67
C ILE A 123 -20.52 -17.04 -20.43
N ASP A 124 -21.23 -18.02 -19.90
CA ASP A 124 -20.83 -18.76 -18.69
C ASP A 124 -19.49 -19.48 -18.85
N GLN A 125 -19.17 -19.91 -20.06
CA GLN A 125 -17.90 -20.57 -20.39
C GLN A 125 -16.72 -19.59 -20.51
N ARG A 126 -16.96 -18.26 -20.52
CA ARG A 126 -15.97 -17.22 -20.86
C ARG A 126 -15.77 -16.21 -19.74
N LYS A 127 -15.03 -16.60 -18.71
CA LYS A 127 -14.76 -15.76 -17.53
C LYS A 127 -13.86 -14.55 -17.77
N TYR A 128 -13.12 -14.53 -18.88
CA TYR A 128 -12.08 -13.54 -19.16
C TYR A 128 -12.36 -12.68 -20.39
N ASP A 129 -13.33 -13.07 -21.23
CA ASP A 129 -13.69 -12.33 -22.44
C ASP A 129 -14.59 -11.14 -22.10
N ARG A 130 -14.47 -10.05 -22.87
CA ARG A 130 -15.35 -8.90 -22.77
C ARG A 130 -16.41 -9.02 -23.84
N ILE A 131 -17.67 -9.19 -23.43
CA ILE A 131 -18.77 -9.47 -24.33
C ILE A 131 -19.75 -8.29 -24.31
N GLY A 132 -20.00 -7.69 -25.47
CA GLY A 132 -21.06 -6.71 -25.68
C GLY A 132 -22.22 -7.35 -26.44
N LEU A 133 -23.46 -7.06 -26.02
CA LEU A 133 -24.67 -7.53 -26.67
C LEU A 133 -25.41 -6.35 -27.28
N VAL A 134 -25.64 -6.39 -28.59
CA VAL A 134 -26.45 -5.43 -29.33
C VAL A 134 -27.76 -6.09 -29.68
N VAL A 135 -28.88 -5.52 -29.27
CA VAL A 135 -30.21 -6.06 -29.55
C VAL A 135 -30.88 -5.20 -30.60
N PHE A 136 -31.41 -5.79 -31.66
CA PHE A 136 -31.99 -5.03 -32.76
C PHE A 136 -33.32 -5.62 -33.25
N ALA A 137 -34.23 -4.75 -33.68
CA ALA A 137 -35.39 -5.12 -34.49
C ALA A 137 -35.49 -4.15 -35.67
N SER A 138 -36.36 -3.14 -35.57
CA SER A 138 -36.44 -2.03 -36.54
C SER A 138 -35.29 -1.04 -36.37
N GLU A 139 -34.80 -0.89 -35.14
CA GLU A 139 -33.69 -0.03 -34.75
C GLU A 139 -32.78 -0.83 -33.81
N ALA A 140 -31.49 -0.46 -33.74
CA ALA A 140 -30.51 -1.12 -32.90
C ALA A 140 -30.42 -0.42 -31.53
N PHE A 141 -30.46 -1.21 -30.46
CA PHE A 141 -30.25 -0.79 -29.09
C PHE A 141 -28.93 -1.38 -28.59
N ILE A 142 -28.08 -0.55 -28.00
CA ILE A 142 -26.77 -0.91 -27.43
C ILE A 142 -26.88 -0.88 -25.92
#